data_AF-A0AAE0ZLE9-F1
#
_entry.id   AF-A0AAE0ZLE9-F1
#
_cell.length_a   1.000
_cell.length_b   1.000
_cell.length_c   1.000
_cell.angle_alpha   90.00
_cell.angle_beta   90.00
_cell.angle_gamma   90.00
#
_symmetry.space_group_name_H-M   'P 1'
#
loop_
_entity.id
_entity.type
_entity.pdbx_description
1 polymer ?
#
loop_
_entity_poly.entity_id
_entity_poly.type
_entity_poly.pdbx_seq_one_letter_code
_entity_poly.pdbx_strand_id
1 'polypeptide(L)'
;WCYTCQGPLCGYPGYQTAVKCDKATPFCLTTYIAESSTASITKSCTDFATCKSTWYDTSFHNSNCDSLKVLPGQRKECNFCCVLDYCNKQTIPTLDALFDPSLFPGVSRRELLSYDEMSDL
;
A
#
# COMPACT_ATOMS: atom_id res chain seq x y z
N TRP A 1 0.03 -2.31 12.70
CA TRP A 1 0.35 -3.67 12.25
C TRP A 1 -0.11 -3.85 10.83
N CYS A 2 0.68 -4.52 10.00
CA CYS A 2 0.32 -4.82 8.61
C CYS A 2 0.59 -6.29 8.29
N TYR A 3 -0.06 -6.80 7.26
CA TYR A 3 0.38 -8.02 6.60
C TYR A 3 1.51 -7.71 5.62
N THR A 4 2.49 -8.60 5.51
CA THR A 4 3.57 -8.55 4.52
C THR A 4 3.68 -9.88 3.79
N CYS A 5 3.94 -9.80 2.49
CA CYS A 5 4.20 -10.95 1.61
C CYS A 5 4.52 -10.48 0.20
N GLN A 6 4.99 -11.40 -0.63
CA GLN A 6 5.26 -11.13 -2.04
C GLN A 6 4.92 -12.36 -2.89
N GLY A 7 4.38 -12.11 -4.09
CA GLY A 7 4.20 -13.11 -5.12
C GLY A 7 2.73 -13.49 -5.36
N PRO A 8 2.50 -14.52 -6.19
CA PRO A 8 1.15 -14.87 -6.65
C PRO A 8 0.26 -15.42 -5.53
N LEU A 9 0.85 -15.92 -4.44
CA LEU A 9 0.11 -16.53 -3.33
C LEU A 9 -0.21 -15.54 -2.19
N CYS A 10 0.32 -14.31 -2.25
CA CYS A 10 0.19 -13.31 -1.19
C CYS A 10 -1.28 -12.87 -0.95
N GLY A 11 -2.20 -13.15 -1.88
CA GLY A 11 -3.65 -12.95 -1.68
C GLY A 11 -4.34 -14.01 -0.81
N TYR A 12 -3.69 -15.15 -0.54
CA TYR A 12 -4.32 -16.27 0.18
C TYR A 12 -3.97 -16.27 1.67
N PRO A 13 -4.93 -16.59 2.56
CA PRO A 13 -4.65 -16.83 3.98
C PRO A 13 -3.58 -17.92 4.14
N GLY A 14 -2.55 -17.66 4.95
CA GLY A 14 -1.42 -18.59 5.18
C GLY A 14 -0.12 -18.21 4.48
N TYR A 15 -0.16 -17.32 3.48
CA TYR A 15 1.03 -16.78 2.81
C TYR A 15 1.36 -15.35 3.22
N GLN A 16 0.65 -14.82 4.22
CA GLN A 16 0.80 -13.46 4.72
C GLN A 16 1.37 -13.50 6.14
N THR A 17 2.35 -12.65 6.42
CA THR A 17 2.95 -12.51 7.74
C THR A 17 2.48 -11.23 8.40
N ALA A 18 1.92 -11.31 9.60
CA ALA A 18 1.57 -10.12 10.37
C ALA A 18 2.84 -9.54 11.02
N VAL A 19 3.11 -8.26 10.78
CA VAL A 19 4.25 -7.54 11.36
C VAL A 19 3.82 -6.23 12.00
N LYS A 20 4.53 -5.84 13.06
CA LYS A 20 4.41 -4.51 13.64
C LYS A 20 5.29 -3.56 12.83
N CYS A 21 4.69 -2.55 12.22
CA CYS A 21 5.44 -1.51 11.52
C CYS A 21 6.11 -0.56 12.50
N ASP A 22 7.23 0.02 12.08
CA ASP A 22 7.91 1.06 12.83
C ASP A 22 7.23 2.42 12.64
N LYS A 23 7.81 3.45 13.27
CA LYS A 23 7.29 4.82 13.19
C LYS A 23 7.54 5.49 11.85
N ALA A 24 8.54 5.05 11.09
CA ALA A 24 8.86 5.61 9.77
C ALA A 24 7.89 5.08 8.70
N THR A 25 7.38 3.86 8.89
CA THR A 25 6.49 3.16 7.95
C THR A 25 5.14 2.78 8.57
N PRO A 26 4.39 3.73 9.16
CA PRO A 26 3.24 3.40 9.99
C PRO A 26 2.01 2.91 9.19
N PHE A 27 2.04 2.94 7.86
CA PHE A 27 0.93 2.59 6.99
C PHE A 27 1.11 1.23 6.34
N CYS A 28 0.01 0.64 5.86
CA CYS A 28 0.07 -0.60 5.09
C CYS A 28 -0.14 -0.33 3.61
N LEU A 29 0.75 -0.89 2.77
CA LEU A 29 0.63 -0.86 1.31
C LEU A 29 0.26 -2.25 0.80
N THR A 30 -0.62 -2.30 -0.19
CA THR A 30 -0.79 -3.43 -1.09
C THR A 30 -0.54 -2.97 -2.52
N THR A 31 0.38 -3.62 -3.22
CA THR A 31 0.60 -3.46 -4.66
C THR A 31 0.07 -4.70 -5.37
N TYR A 32 -0.86 -4.51 -6.29
CA TYR A 32 -1.40 -5.53 -7.16
C TYR A 32 -0.92 -5.27 -8.58
N ILE A 33 -0.23 -6.25 -9.17
CA ILE A 33 0.21 -6.19 -10.57
C ILE A 33 -0.38 -7.41 -11.25
N ALA A 34 -1.06 -7.20 -12.36
CA ALA A 34 -1.56 -8.28 -13.18
C ALA A 34 -1.32 -8.01 -14.66
N GLU A 35 -0.96 -9.07 -15.37
CA GLU A 35 -0.64 -9.04 -16.79
C GLU A 35 -1.20 -10.30 -17.44
N SER A 36 -2.14 -10.11 -18.36
CA SER A 36 -2.82 -11.21 -19.06
C SER A 36 -3.48 -12.22 -18.10
N SER A 37 -2.80 -13.32 -17.77
CA SER A 37 -3.29 -14.42 -16.92
C SER A 37 -2.60 -14.53 -15.57
N THR A 38 -1.58 -13.71 -15.31
CA THR A 38 -0.82 -13.76 -14.05
C THR A 38 -1.12 -12.53 -13.21
N ALA A 39 -1.18 -12.74 -11.90
CA ALA A 39 -1.29 -11.67 -10.92
C ALA A 39 -0.27 -11.92 -9.80
N SER A 40 0.34 -10.85 -9.32
CA SER A 40 1.20 -10.84 -8.15
C SER A 40 0.71 -9.77 -7.17
N ILE A 41 0.85 -10.08 -5.89
CA ILE A 41 0.53 -9.14 -4.82
C ILE A 41 1.78 -8.98 -3.97
N THR A 42 2.07 -7.74 -3.62
CA THR A 42 3.07 -7.38 -2.61
C THR A 42 2.37 -6.61 -1.50
N LYS A 43 2.64 -6.98 -0.25
CA LYS A 43 2.16 -6.28 0.93
C LYS A 43 3.35 -5.86 1.79
N SER A 44 3.34 -4.63 2.30
CA SER A 44 4.43 -4.08 3.10
C SER A 44 3.93 -3.01 4.08
N CYS A 45 4.76 -2.71 5.09
CA CYS A 45 4.70 -1.43 5.79
C CYS A 45 5.24 -0.34 4.86
N THR A 46 4.72 0.88 4.95
CA THR A 46 5.16 1.99 4.12
C THR A 46 4.99 3.35 4.80
N ASP A 47 5.65 4.37 4.26
CA ASP A 47 5.62 5.74 4.76
C ASP A 47 4.50 6.58 4.13
N PHE A 48 4.35 7.80 4.66
CA PHE A 48 3.34 8.75 4.19
C PHE A 48 3.55 9.15 2.72
N ALA A 49 4.79 9.41 2.32
CA ALA A 49 5.11 9.91 0.99
C ALA A 49 4.75 8.90 -0.10
N THR A 50 5.03 7.63 0.18
CA THR A 50 4.72 6.50 -0.68
C THR A 50 3.21 6.31 -0.77
N CYS A 51 2.47 6.34 0.34
CA CYS A 51 1.01 6.27 0.31
C CYS A 51 0.37 7.43 -0.46
N LYS A 52 0.88 8.65 -0.25
CA LYS A 52 0.38 9.81 -0.99
C LYS A 52 0.64 9.66 -2.49
N SER A 53 1.87 9.36 -2.90
CA SER A 53 2.24 9.33 -4.31
C SER A 53 1.68 8.13 -5.07
N THR A 54 1.83 6.91 -4.54
CA THR A 54 1.50 5.67 -5.27
C THR A 54 0.03 5.29 -5.14
N TRP A 55 -0.59 5.53 -3.98
CA TRP A 55 -2.00 5.26 -3.76
C TRP A 55 -2.85 6.49 -4.09
N TYR A 56 -2.74 7.57 -3.31
CA TYR A 56 -3.71 8.67 -3.40
C TYR A 56 -3.63 9.44 -4.72
N ASP A 57 -2.42 9.84 -5.14
CA ASP A 57 -2.23 10.65 -6.34
C ASP A 57 -2.38 9.82 -7.63
N THR A 58 -2.14 8.50 -7.58
CA THR A 58 -2.06 7.65 -8.79
C THR A 58 -3.18 6.62 -8.91
N SER A 59 -3.51 5.90 -7.84
CA SER A 59 -4.41 4.74 -7.89
C SER A 59 -5.83 5.03 -7.40
N PHE A 60 -6.00 5.92 -6.41
CA PHE A 60 -7.27 6.17 -5.73
C PHE A 60 -8.38 6.67 -6.66
N HIS A 61 -8.05 7.56 -7.60
CA HIS A 61 -9.00 8.09 -8.58
C HIS A 61 -9.01 7.32 -9.92
N ASN A 62 -8.20 6.27 -10.02
CA ASN A 62 -8.15 5.46 -11.23
C ASN A 62 -9.24 4.40 -11.16
N SER A 63 -10.33 4.60 -11.93
CA SER A 63 -11.46 3.66 -11.98
C SER A 63 -11.05 2.25 -12.42
N ASN A 64 -9.89 2.09 -13.07
CA ASN A 64 -9.37 0.76 -13.33
C ASN A 64 -9.09 0.02 -12.02
N CYS A 65 -8.73 0.69 -10.92
CA CYS A 65 -8.40 0.08 -9.64
C CYS A 65 -9.60 -0.23 -8.71
N ASP A 66 -10.83 0.04 -9.16
CA ASP A 66 -12.05 -0.30 -8.42
C ASP A 66 -12.30 -1.82 -8.34
N SER A 67 -11.65 -2.60 -9.21
CA SER A 67 -11.73 -4.05 -9.22
C SER A 67 -10.36 -4.68 -9.48
N LEU A 68 -10.19 -5.96 -9.17
CA LEU A 68 -8.97 -6.72 -9.53
C LEU A 68 -9.11 -7.48 -10.86
N LYS A 69 -10.23 -7.28 -11.59
CA LYS A 69 -10.43 -7.94 -12.87
C LYS A 69 -9.49 -7.34 -13.92
N VAL A 70 -8.81 -8.21 -14.65
CA VAL A 70 -7.95 -7.85 -15.79
C VAL A 70 -8.52 -8.46 -17.06
N LEU A 71 -8.62 -7.65 -18.11
CA LEU A 71 -9.04 -8.14 -19.43
C LEU A 71 -7.81 -8.71 -20.17
N PRO A 72 -8.01 -9.69 -21.08
CA PRO A 72 -6.92 -10.24 -21.88
C PRO A 72 -6.13 -9.13 -22.60
N GLY A 73 -4.79 -9.20 -22.52
CA GLY A 73 -3.90 -8.22 -23.16
C GLY A 73 -3.72 -6.90 -22.41
N GLN A 74 -4.31 -6.74 -21.22
CA GLN A 74 -4.08 -5.56 -20.38
C GLN A 74 -3.07 -5.85 -19.27
N ARG A 75 -2.24 -4.84 -18.98
CA ARG A 75 -1.46 -4.74 -17.74
C ARG A 75 -2.18 -3.81 -16.78
N LYS A 76 -2.31 -4.24 -15.53
CA LYS A 76 -2.96 -3.50 -14.46
C LYS A 76 -2.02 -3.42 -13.28
N GLU A 77 -1.87 -2.22 -12.77
CA GLU A 77 -1.08 -1.95 -11.58
C GLU A 77 -1.90 -1.03 -10.67
N CYS A 78 -2.21 -1.52 -9.49
CA CYS A 78 -3.02 -0.81 -8.51
C CYS A 78 -2.34 -0.90 -7.16
N ASN A 79 -2.12 0.26 -6.55
CA ASN A 79 -1.66 0.35 -5.17
C ASN A 79 -2.87 0.65 -4.28
N PHE A 80 -2.84 0.21 -3.04
CA PHE A 80 -3.85 0.50 -2.03
C PHE A 80 -3.15 0.74 -0.71
N CYS A 81 -3.34 1.92 -0.12
CA CYS A 81 -2.79 2.24 1.19
C CYS A 81 -3.89 2.38 2.25
N CYS A 82 -3.62 1.89 3.46
CA CYS A 82 -4.56 1.92 4.58
C CYS A 82 -3.85 2.14 5.92
N VAL A 83 -4.60 2.61 6.92
CA VAL A 83 -4.06 3.19 8.18
C VAL A 83 -4.38 2.38 9.45
N LEU A 84 -5.31 1.43 9.39
CA LEU A 84 -5.72 0.63 10.55
C LEU A 84 -4.89 -0.64 10.71
N ASP A 85 -4.85 -1.19 11.92
CA ASP A 85 -4.20 -2.47 12.18
C ASP A 85 -4.80 -3.58 11.30
N TYR A 86 -3.93 -4.30 10.60
CA TYR A 86 -4.26 -5.40 9.70
C TYR A 86 -5.18 -5.02 8.53
N CYS A 87 -5.31 -3.73 8.21
CA CYS A 87 -6.22 -3.24 7.17
C CYS A 87 -5.94 -3.82 5.78
N ASN A 88 -4.69 -4.17 5.49
CA ASN A 88 -4.28 -4.77 4.23
C ASN A 88 -4.42 -6.30 4.21
N LYS A 89 -5.22 -6.91 5.09
CA LYS A 89 -5.53 -8.35 5.03
C LYS A 89 -6.13 -8.74 3.68
N GLN A 90 -7.07 -7.93 3.21
CA GLN A 90 -7.64 -8.03 1.88
C GLN A 90 -6.74 -7.29 0.88
N THR A 91 -6.79 -7.65 -0.40
CA THR A 91 -6.02 -6.95 -1.44
C THR A 91 -6.52 -5.51 -1.62
N ILE A 92 -7.84 -5.33 -1.63
CA ILE A 92 -8.48 -4.02 -1.58
C ILE A 92 -8.95 -3.81 -0.13
N PRO A 93 -8.43 -2.81 0.60
CA PRO A 93 -8.89 -2.52 1.96
C PRO A 93 -10.34 -2.01 2.01
N THR A 94 -10.94 -2.06 3.18
CA THR A 94 -12.27 -1.46 3.42
C THR A 94 -12.17 0.08 3.41
N LEU A 95 -13.26 0.75 3.03
CA LEU A 95 -13.30 2.21 2.86
C LEU A 95 -12.90 2.98 4.12
N ASP A 96 -13.31 2.49 5.29
CA ASP A 96 -13.01 3.08 6.60
C ASP A 96 -11.54 2.96 7.01
N ALA A 97 -10.77 2.08 6.35
CA ALA A 97 -9.36 1.90 6.61
C ALA A 97 -8.45 2.62 5.60
N LEU A 98 -8.99 3.12 4.49
CA LEU A 98 -8.19 3.73 3.42
C LEU A 98 -7.41 4.94 3.92
N PHE A 99 -6.19 5.08 3.40
CA PHE A 99 -5.37 6.25 3.63
C PHE A 99 -5.99 7.48 2.94
N ASP A 100 -6.20 8.53 3.73
CA ASP A 100 -6.57 9.87 3.27
C ASP A 100 -5.56 10.88 3.85
N PRO A 101 -4.76 11.56 3.01
CA PRO A 101 -3.75 12.51 3.47
C PRO A 101 -4.36 13.72 4.20
N SER A 102 -5.64 14.04 3.99
CA SER A 102 -6.31 15.15 4.69
C SER A 102 -6.45 14.91 6.20
N LEU A 103 -6.40 13.65 6.63
CA LEU A 103 -6.41 13.27 8.05
C LEU A 103 -5.05 13.48 8.74
N PHE A 104 -4.02 13.86 7.98
CA PHE A 104 -2.65 14.10 8.48
C PHE A 104 -2.16 15.51 8.12
N PRO A 105 -2.85 16.59 8.54
CA PRO A 105 -2.59 17.95 8.07
C PRO A 105 -1.24 18.58 8.52
N GLY A 106 -0.37 17.81 9.17
CA GLY A 106 0.97 18.25 9.60
C GLY A 106 2.14 17.61 8.84
N VAL A 107 1.91 16.54 8.07
CA VAL A 107 2.98 15.81 7.38
C VAL A 107 3.37 16.55 6.10
N SER A 108 4.13 17.64 6.28
CA SER A 108 4.67 18.48 5.22
C SER A 108 5.91 17.83 4.59
N ARG A 109 6.16 18.12 3.31
CA ARG A 109 7.35 17.69 2.54
C ARG A 109 8.70 17.97 3.25
N ARG A 110 8.72 18.83 4.27
CA ARG A 110 9.91 19.13 5.10
C ARG A 110 10.26 18.06 6.16
N GLU A 111 9.31 17.27 6.66
CA GLU A 111 9.62 16.18 7.62
C GLU A 111 10.14 14.91 6.94
N LEU A 112 10.04 14.83 5.60
CA LEU A 112 10.62 13.74 4.80
C LEU A 112 12.13 13.87 4.58
N LEU A 113 12.73 15.00 4.94
CA LEU A 113 14.17 15.26 4.77
C LEU A 113 14.94 15.29 6.11
N SER A 114 14.26 15.28 7.27
CA SER A 114 14.96 15.33 8.56
C SER A 114 15.38 13.96 9.12
N TYR A 115 15.03 12.86 8.45
CA TYR A 115 15.45 11.51 8.85
C TYR A 115 16.74 11.03 8.16
N ASP A 116 17.17 11.66 7.05
CA ASP A 116 18.44 11.34 6.40
C ASP A 116 19.67 11.94 7.11
N GLU A 117 19.51 12.89 8.04
CA GLU A 117 20.64 13.54 8.74
C GLU A 117 20.91 13.03 10.18
N MET A 118 20.22 11.98 10.65
CA MET A 118 20.48 11.40 11.98
C MET A 118 21.06 9.97 11.93
N SER A 119 21.74 9.60 10.84
CA SER A 119 22.47 8.34 10.72
C SER A 119 23.99 8.46 10.96
N ASP A 120 24.48 9.66 11.28
CA ASP A 120 25.88 9.88 11.71
C ASP A 120 25.91 10.68 13.02
N LEU A 121 25.59 10.03 14.15
CA LEU A 121 26.08 10.38 15.50
C LEU A 121 25.87 9.22 16.49
#